data_AF-A0A1V9YSX2-F1
#
_entry.id   AF-A0A1V9YSX2-F1
#
_cell.length_a   1.000
_cell.length_b   1.000
_cell.length_c   1.000
_cell.angle_alpha   90.00
_cell.angle_beta   90.00
_cell.angle_gamma   90.00
#
_symmetry.space_group_name_H-M   'P 1'
#
loop_
_entity.id
_entity.type
_entity.pdbx_description
1 polymer ?
#
loop_
_entity_poly.entity_id
_entity_poly.type
_entity_poly.pdbx_seq_one_letter_code
_entity_poly.pdbx_strand_id
1 'polypeptide(L)'
;MRRPAPRAVVIPSSAPPSTSGRQSTGPIVDGLVLLASVIYFVCSLAASLVYLQQLSLSTCNDLWWPGYNLTGYEAFLADVANDALQTRRNGSLDILSLGVPKRYDAPTSTTLVYPTYPRLLVLNELTSLEYAITNLRELNPTWALLMNTQWCWVDFQSQFEVAHTESRQERCRRRYASNAAVYVEAMLRNVVFDDFMDQWGGQGSAFTVAVQESLQETLAGQRWLDLTAHARATTSLEAELRYWKSEGMKSFVLQWQNIRRTALTETLDVTNAFAMKHSFTIKSVDRYPCPATSADLFWGPLNDVYMIAIANCSLVRGSRNYFSGLIDLDRLQHFAMGSAPMSASTHSW
;
A
#
# COMPACT_ATOMS: atom_id res chain seq x y z
N MET A 1 7.21 -29.29 22.28
CA MET A 1 8.54 -29.29 22.93
C MET A 1 8.48 -28.44 24.19
N ARG A 2 8.48 -29.06 25.38
CA ARG A 2 8.41 -28.36 26.68
C ARG A 2 9.82 -27.85 27.05
N ARG A 3 9.97 -26.54 27.28
CA ARG A 3 11.20 -25.96 27.84
C ARG A 3 11.39 -26.47 29.28
N PRO A 4 12.61 -26.81 29.71
CA PRO A 4 12.84 -27.24 31.08
C PRO A 4 12.66 -26.05 32.04
N ALA A 5 12.00 -26.30 33.18
CA ALA A 5 11.85 -25.33 34.25
C ALA A 5 13.21 -25.04 34.92
N PRO A 6 13.46 -23.81 35.42
CA PRO A 6 14.70 -23.49 36.10
C PRO A 6 14.81 -24.29 37.40
N ARG A 7 15.91 -25.04 37.56
CA ARG A 7 16.27 -25.73 38.81
C ARG A 7 17.06 -24.77 39.69
N ALA A 8 16.51 -24.38 40.84
CA ALA A 8 17.27 -23.77 41.91
C ALA A 8 18.06 -24.87 42.65
N VAL A 9 19.39 -24.78 42.64
CA VAL A 9 20.26 -25.63 43.44
C VAL A 9 20.56 -24.90 44.74
N VAL A 10 20.06 -25.42 45.86
CA VAL A 10 20.45 -24.96 47.20
C VAL A 10 21.77 -25.62 47.55
N ILE A 11 22.85 -24.84 47.59
CA ILE A 11 24.17 -25.31 48.04
C ILE A 11 24.17 -25.18 49.57
N PRO A 12 24.42 -26.26 50.33
CA PRO A 12 24.55 -26.15 51.78
C PRO A 12 25.76 -25.28 52.10
N SER A 13 25.60 -24.35 53.04
CA SER A 13 26.71 -23.55 53.56
C SER A 13 27.76 -24.49 54.13
N SER A 14 28.87 -24.68 53.41
CA SER A 14 30.05 -25.34 53.96
C SER A 14 30.49 -24.56 55.20
N ALA A 15 30.76 -25.29 56.29
CA ALA A 15 31.36 -24.73 57.49
C ALA A 15 32.56 -23.84 57.12
N PRO A 16 32.80 -22.73 57.85
CA PRO A 16 33.91 -21.84 57.55
C PRO A 16 35.20 -22.65 57.54
N PRO A 17 36.10 -22.44 56.57
CA PRO A 17 37.40 -23.09 56.60
C PRO A 17 38.07 -22.74 57.92
N SER A 18 38.66 -23.74 58.58
CA SER A 18 39.57 -23.51 59.69
C SER A 18 40.60 -22.47 59.25
N THR A 19 40.78 -21.44 60.07
CA THR A 19 41.80 -20.41 59.90
C THR A 19 43.18 -21.08 59.88
N SER A 20 43.63 -21.51 58.71
CA SER A 20 45.04 -21.77 58.46
C SER A 20 45.73 -20.42 58.47
N GLY A 21 46.82 -20.34 59.24
CA GLY A 21 47.48 -19.09 59.60
C GLY A 21 47.68 -18.18 58.40
N ARG A 22 47.19 -16.94 58.53
CA ARG A 22 47.61 -15.81 57.71
C ARG A 22 49.13 -15.73 57.86
N GLN A 23 49.87 -16.23 56.87
CA GLN A 23 51.28 -15.91 56.76
C GLN A 23 51.37 -14.40 56.72
N SER A 24 52.04 -13.78 57.70
CA SER A 24 52.28 -12.34 57.68
C SER A 24 53.23 -12.06 56.52
N THR A 25 52.66 -11.81 55.35
CA THR A 25 53.33 -11.05 54.31
C THR A 25 53.79 -9.75 54.94
N GLY A 26 55.10 -9.44 54.85
CA GLY A 26 55.67 -8.30 55.57
C GLY A 26 54.92 -6.99 55.27
N PRO A 27 55.04 -5.96 56.13
CA PRO A 27 54.29 -4.70 56.02
C PRO A 27 54.42 -4.01 54.64
N ILE A 28 55.49 -4.32 53.91
CA ILE A 28 55.76 -3.86 52.55
C ILE A 28 54.83 -4.52 51.52
N VAL A 29 54.58 -5.82 51.63
CA VAL A 29 53.71 -6.57 50.72
C VAL A 29 52.25 -6.18 50.91
N ASP A 30 51.82 -6.04 52.17
CA ASP A 30 50.46 -5.56 52.50
C ASP A 30 50.25 -4.11 52.01
N GLY A 31 51.27 -3.25 52.12
CA GLY A 31 51.26 -1.90 51.56
C GLY A 31 51.19 -1.85 50.04
N LEU A 32 51.93 -2.73 49.35
CA LEU A 32 51.89 -2.86 47.88
C LEU A 32 50.53 -3.37 47.38
N VAL A 33 49.93 -4.34 48.08
CA VAL A 33 48.59 -4.85 47.75
C VAL A 33 47.52 -3.77 47.95
N LEU A 34 47.65 -2.94 49.00
CA LEU A 34 46.74 -1.83 49.24
C LEU A 34 46.87 -0.75 48.16
N LEU A 35 48.09 -0.40 47.76
CA LEU A 35 48.35 0.55 46.68
C LEU A 35 47.81 0.04 45.34
N ALA A 36 48.07 -1.22 44.99
CA ALA A 36 47.56 -1.84 43.77
C ALA A 36 46.02 -1.87 43.73
N SER A 37 45.39 -2.18 44.87
CA SER A 37 43.94 -2.13 45.02
C SER A 37 43.38 -0.72 44.80
N VAL A 38 43.99 0.30 45.40
CA VAL A 38 43.57 1.71 45.22
C VAL A 38 43.72 2.15 43.76
N ILE A 39 44.85 1.84 43.12
CA ILE A 39 45.08 2.14 41.71
C ILE A 39 44.01 1.45 40.84
N TYR A 40 43.75 0.16 41.09
CA TYR A 40 42.72 -0.59 40.37
C TYR A 40 41.34 0.06 40.52
N PHE A 41 40.95 0.47 41.73
CA PHE A 41 39.67 1.16 41.98
C PHE A 41 39.57 2.49 41.22
N VAL A 42 40.62 3.32 41.28
CA VAL A 42 40.64 4.61 40.58
C VAL A 42 40.59 4.41 39.06
N CYS A 43 41.39 3.49 38.51
CA CYS A 43 41.37 3.18 37.09
C CYS A 43 40.02 2.60 36.65
N SER A 44 39.41 1.73 37.44
CA SER A 44 38.09 1.16 37.14
C SER A 44 36.99 2.23 37.16
N LEU A 45 37.03 3.14 38.13
CA LEU A 45 36.10 4.27 38.21
C LEU A 45 36.27 5.21 37.01
N ALA A 46 37.51 5.59 36.68
CA ALA A 46 37.81 6.42 35.52
C ALA A 46 37.34 5.76 34.21
N ALA A 47 37.61 4.46 34.02
CA ALA A 47 37.16 3.71 32.86
C ALA A 47 35.62 3.66 32.77
N SER A 48 34.94 3.52 33.91
CA SER A 48 33.48 3.53 33.99
C SER A 48 32.89 4.90 33.60
N LEU A 49 33.50 5.99 34.07
CA LEU A 49 33.10 7.35 33.70
C LEU A 49 33.29 7.61 32.21
N VAL A 50 34.44 7.23 31.64
CA VAL A 50 34.72 7.35 30.20
C VAL A 50 33.71 6.51 29.40
N TYR A 51 33.42 5.29 29.83
CA TYR A 51 32.43 4.43 29.18
C TYR A 51 31.03 5.06 29.19
N LEU A 52 30.58 5.56 30.34
CA LEU A 52 29.28 6.22 30.45
C LEU A 52 29.20 7.50 29.60
N GLN A 53 30.30 8.26 29.50
CA GLN A 53 30.35 9.43 28.64
C GLN A 53 30.18 9.06 27.17
N GLN A 54 30.86 8.02 26.70
CA GLN A 54 30.71 7.55 25.31
C GLN A 54 29.33 6.94 25.06
N LEU A 55 28.83 6.16 26.00
CA LEU A 55 27.50 5.55 25.91
C LEU A 55 26.42 6.63 25.84
N SER A 56 26.56 7.70 26.62
CA SER A 56 25.57 8.78 26.70
C SER A 56 25.25 9.39 25.33
N LEU A 57 26.26 9.55 24.46
CA LEU A 57 26.10 10.10 23.11
C LEU A 57 25.17 9.26 22.23
N SER A 58 25.29 7.94 22.32
CA SER A 58 24.43 7.01 21.58
C SER A 58 23.05 6.92 22.22
N THR A 59 22.95 6.88 23.55
CA THR A 59 21.67 6.66 24.26
C THR A 59 20.76 7.89 24.32
N CYS A 60 21.14 9.02 23.72
CA CYS A 60 20.29 10.21 23.65
C CYS A 60 19.04 10.03 22.76
N ASN A 61 18.95 8.95 21.98
CA ASN A 61 17.81 8.65 21.12
C ASN A 61 17.59 7.13 21.00
N ASP A 62 16.39 6.75 20.59
CA ASP A 62 15.99 5.34 20.45
C ASP A 62 16.72 4.61 19.31
N LEU A 63 17.33 5.35 18.38
CA LEU A 63 18.15 4.78 17.31
C LEU A 63 19.55 4.36 17.77
N TRP A 64 19.96 4.76 18.99
CA TRP A 64 21.32 4.56 19.49
C TRP A 64 22.39 5.17 18.57
N TRP A 65 22.03 6.23 17.85
CA TRP A 65 22.87 6.89 16.85
C TRP A 65 23.40 8.22 17.42
N PRO A 66 24.72 8.33 17.69
CA PRO A 66 25.32 9.56 18.18
C PRO A 66 24.96 10.79 17.35
N GLY A 67 24.42 11.82 18.01
CA GLY A 67 24.10 13.11 17.39
C GLY A 67 22.85 13.14 16.52
N TYR A 68 22.11 12.04 16.39
CA TYR A 68 20.88 11.99 15.60
C TYR A 68 19.86 13.04 16.06
N ASN A 69 19.33 13.79 15.10
CA ASN A 69 18.28 14.78 15.31
C ASN A 69 17.30 14.78 14.13
N LEU A 70 16.08 15.27 14.39
CA LEU A 70 15.01 15.26 13.39
C LEU A 70 15.23 16.29 12.27
N THR A 71 15.75 17.47 12.63
CA THR A 71 15.89 18.59 11.68
C THR A 71 17.03 18.40 10.70
N GLY A 72 18.05 17.64 11.08
CA GLY A 72 19.23 17.40 10.26
C GLY A 72 19.31 15.98 9.72
N TYR A 73 19.48 15.00 10.60
CA TYR A 73 19.72 13.60 10.20
C TYR A 73 18.49 12.99 9.54
N GLU A 74 17.34 13.06 10.20
CA GLU A 74 16.10 12.48 9.64
C GLU A 74 15.70 13.15 8.34
N ALA A 75 15.77 14.49 8.31
CA ALA A 75 15.52 15.26 7.10
C ALA A 75 16.43 14.88 5.94
N PHE A 76 17.74 14.66 6.20
CA PHE A 76 18.67 14.21 5.18
C PHE A 76 18.32 12.81 4.67
N LEU A 77 18.00 11.89 5.58
CA LEU A 77 17.57 10.54 5.21
C LEU A 77 16.28 10.56 4.37
N ALA A 78 15.32 11.41 4.74
CA ALA A 78 14.08 11.57 4.00
C ALA A 78 14.33 12.10 2.58
N ASP A 79 15.16 13.14 2.42
CA ASP A 79 15.46 13.70 1.10
C ASP A 79 16.26 12.72 0.21
N VAL A 80 17.24 12.01 0.79
CA VAL A 80 17.99 10.95 0.09
C VAL A 80 17.08 9.80 -0.34
N ALA A 81 16.19 9.35 0.55
CA ALA A 81 15.24 8.29 0.23
C ALA A 81 14.27 8.74 -0.88
N ASN A 82 13.78 9.98 -0.81
CA ASN A 82 12.88 10.53 -1.81
C ASN A 82 13.50 10.71 -3.18
N ASP A 83 14.78 11.06 -3.24
CA ASP A 83 15.55 11.09 -4.49
C ASP A 83 15.77 9.67 -5.05
N ALA A 84 16.16 8.73 -4.19
CA ALA A 84 16.36 7.35 -4.59
C ALA A 84 15.08 6.70 -5.13
N LEU A 85 13.93 6.93 -4.50
CA LEU A 85 12.63 6.41 -4.94
C LEU A 85 12.19 6.97 -6.30
N GLN A 86 12.62 8.18 -6.66
CA GLN A 86 12.31 8.78 -7.96
C GLN A 86 13.30 8.39 -9.06
N THR A 87 14.55 8.11 -8.69
CA THR A 87 15.63 7.86 -9.66
C THR A 87 15.95 6.39 -9.84
N ARG A 88 15.54 5.53 -8.91
CA ARG A 88 15.87 4.09 -8.90
C ARG A 88 14.63 3.26 -8.61
N ARG A 89 14.49 2.14 -9.32
CA ARG A 89 13.44 1.15 -9.06
C ARG A 89 13.78 0.18 -7.92
N ASN A 90 15.05 -0.17 -7.78
CA ASN A 90 15.56 -1.07 -6.75
C ASN A 90 17.08 -0.89 -6.60
N GLY A 91 17.63 -1.33 -5.47
CA GLY A 91 19.07 -1.41 -5.23
C GLY A 91 19.49 -0.91 -3.85
N SER A 92 20.76 -1.12 -3.52
CA SER A 92 21.39 -0.56 -2.33
C SER A 92 21.91 0.85 -2.60
N LEU A 93 21.98 1.64 -1.54
CA LEU A 93 22.44 3.01 -1.57
C LEU A 93 23.41 3.22 -0.41
N ASP A 94 24.61 3.66 -0.72
CA ASP A 94 25.55 4.09 0.31
C ASP A 94 25.28 5.56 0.65
N ILE A 95 24.60 5.77 1.79
CA ILE A 95 24.24 7.11 2.29
C ILE A 95 25.45 8.02 2.53
N LEU A 96 26.64 7.46 2.76
CA LEU A 96 27.86 8.23 3.01
C LEU A 96 28.50 8.76 1.73
N SER A 97 28.17 8.15 0.59
CA SER A 97 28.66 8.54 -0.73
C SER A 97 27.83 9.65 -1.39
N LEU A 98 26.70 10.02 -0.77
CA LEU A 98 25.73 10.94 -1.35
C LEU A 98 25.86 12.35 -0.80
N GLY A 99 25.73 13.32 -1.69
CA GLY A 99 25.58 14.73 -1.32
C GLY A 99 24.22 15.25 -1.81
N VAL A 100 23.38 15.70 -0.89
CA VAL A 100 22.19 16.49 -1.24
C VAL A 100 22.57 17.96 -1.22
N PRO A 101 22.28 18.76 -2.27
CA PRO A 101 22.58 20.20 -2.31
C PRO A 101 21.61 21.00 -1.42
N LYS A 102 21.52 20.64 -0.15
CA LYS A 102 20.68 21.25 0.88
C LYS A 102 21.45 21.29 2.19
N ARG A 103 21.33 22.39 2.93
CA ARG A 103 21.88 22.51 4.29
C ARG A 103 20.86 22.03 5.32
N TYR A 104 21.36 21.33 6.32
CA TYR A 104 20.59 20.65 7.37
C TYR A 104 20.89 21.24 8.76
N ASP A 105 21.20 22.54 8.79
CA ASP A 105 21.59 23.31 9.98
C ASP A 105 20.47 24.24 10.49
N ALA A 106 19.29 24.20 9.84
CA ALA A 106 18.13 24.99 10.23
C ALA A 106 17.39 24.37 11.44
N PRO A 107 16.73 25.20 12.28
CA PRO A 107 15.94 24.74 13.42
C PRO A 107 14.66 24.00 13.00
N THR A 108 14.26 24.12 11.73
CA THR A 108 13.15 23.41 11.12
C THR A 108 13.60 22.88 9.77
N SER A 109 13.10 21.71 9.38
CA SER A 109 13.37 21.13 8.07
C SER A 109 12.10 20.86 7.30
N THR A 110 12.19 20.97 5.98
CA THR A 110 11.10 20.72 5.06
C THR A 110 11.59 19.87 3.91
N THR A 111 10.80 18.86 3.55
CA THR A 111 11.05 17.99 2.40
C THR A 111 10.04 18.29 1.30
N LEU A 112 10.51 18.35 0.06
CA LEU A 112 9.64 18.62 -1.08
C LEU A 112 8.90 17.33 -1.49
N VAL A 113 7.58 17.36 -1.44
CA VAL A 113 6.71 16.27 -1.90
C VAL A 113 5.89 16.75 -3.08
N TYR A 114 6.16 16.22 -4.27
CA TYR A 114 5.42 16.58 -5.48
C TYR A 114 4.03 15.93 -5.47
N PRO A 115 2.93 16.70 -5.53
CA PRO A 115 1.57 16.14 -5.53
C PRO A 115 1.24 15.26 -6.75
N THR A 116 2.07 15.34 -7.80
CA THR A 116 1.95 14.53 -9.02
C THR A 116 2.61 13.16 -8.90
N TYR A 117 3.53 12.97 -7.94
CA TYR A 117 4.27 11.71 -7.77
C TYR A 117 3.34 10.51 -7.48
N PRO A 118 2.35 10.58 -6.59
CA PRO A 118 1.40 9.48 -6.39
C PRO A 118 0.64 9.08 -7.66
N ARG A 119 0.37 10.05 -8.55
CA ARG A 119 -0.32 9.80 -9.81
C ARG A 119 0.60 9.11 -10.81
N LEU A 120 1.87 9.52 -10.88
CA LEU A 120 2.88 8.86 -11.71
C LEU A 120 3.00 7.38 -11.33
N LEU A 121 3.09 7.09 -10.02
CA LEU A 121 3.18 5.73 -9.52
C LEU A 121 1.98 4.88 -9.97
N VAL A 122 0.76 5.29 -9.63
CA VAL A 122 -0.45 4.48 -9.89
C VAL A 122 -0.77 4.34 -11.38
N LEU A 123 -0.50 5.35 -12.19
CA LEU A 123 -0.88 5.36 -13.61
C LEU A 123 0.20 4.82 -14.55
N ASN A 124 1.47 4.78 -14.12
CA ASN A 124 2.58 4.42 -15.00
C ASN A 124 3.43 3.27 -14.44
N GLU A 125 3.76 3.27 -13.16
CA GLU A 125 4.71 2.32 -12.59
C GLU A 125 4.04 1.07 -12.00
N LEU A 126 2.92 1.26 -11.31
CA LEU A 126 2.19 0.22 -10.58
C LEU A 126 1.08 -0.41 -11.44
N THR A 127 1.42 -0.74 -12.68
CA THR A 127 0.47 -1.18 -13.72
C THR A 127 0.63 -2.66 -14.10
N SER A 128 1.58 -3.37 -13.47
CA SER A 128 1.78 -4.80 -13.68
C SER A 128 0.56 -5.62 -13.22
N LEU A 129 0.32 -6.76 -13.86
CA LEU A 129 -0.78 -7.65 -13.49
C LEU A 129 -0.60 -8.22 -12.07
N GLU A 130 0.64 -8.54 -11.70
CA GLU A 130 1.02 -9.05 -10.39
C GLU A 130 0.61 -8.06 -9.28
N TYR A 131 1.00 -6.79 -9.45
CA TYR A 131 0.60 -5.72 -8.53
C TYR A 131 -0.92 -5.57 -8.46
N ALA A 132 -1.61 -5.56 -9.62
CA ALA A 132 -3.04 -5.37 -9.67
C ALA A 132 -3.82 -6.51 -8.99
N ILE A 133 -3.50 -7.76 -9.29
CA ILE A 133 -4.16 -8.94 -8.70
C ILE A 133 -4.00 -8.95 -7.17
N THR A 134 -2.78 -8.70 -6.67
CA THR A 134 -2.54 -8.63 -5.22
C THR A 134 -3.38 -7.53 -4.57
N ASN A 135 -3.37 -6.31 -5.13
CA ASN A 135 -4.09 -5.18 -4.53
C ASN A 135 -5.61 -5.29 -4.69
N LEU A 136 -6.12 -5.87 -5.79
CA LEU A 136 -7.54 -6.15 -5.97
C LEU A 136 -8.05 -7.17 -4.95
N ARG A 137 -7.20 -8.11 -4.52
CA ARG A 137 -7.55 -9.04 -3.43
C ARG A 137 -7.56 -8.39 -2.06
N GLU A 138 -6.87 -7.28 -1.87
CA GLU A 138 -6.96 -6.51 -0.62
C GLU A 138 -8.06 -5.44 -0.67
N LEU A 139 -8.60 -5.15 -1.86
CA LEU A 139 -9.65 -4.16 -2.07
C LEU A 139 -10.93 -4.54 -1.31
N ASN A 140 -11.41 -3.61 -0.49
CA ASN A 140 -12.77 -3.71 0.05
C ASN A 140 -13.80 -3.54 -1.11
N PRO A 141 -14.74 -4.48 -1.29
CA PRO A 141 -15.71 -4.48 -2.39
C PRO A 141 -16.56 -3.20 -2.53
N THR A 142 -16.74 -2.41 -1.47
CA THR A 142 -17.37 -1.08 -1.56
C THR A 142 -16.61 -0.12 -2.48
N TRP A 143 -15.32 -0.34 -2.74
CA TRP A 143 -14.54 0.51 -3.65
C TRP A 143 -14.47 -0.05 -5.09
N ALA A 144 -15.04 -1.23 -5.36
CA ALA A 144 -14.93 -1.92 -6.64
C ALA A 144 -15.41 -1.08 -7.84
N LEU A 145 -16.61 -0.49 -7.73
CA LEU A 145 -17.19 0.35 -8.77
C LEU A 145 -16.66 1.80 -8.76
N LEU A 146 -15.82 2.14 -7.79
CA LEU A 146 -15.20 3.46 -7.67
C LEU A 146 -13.80 3.52 -8.31
N MET A 147 -13.36 2.43 -8.93
CA MET A 147 -12.15 2.43 -9.74
C MET A 147 -12.36 3.26 -11.01
N ASN A 148 -11.40 4.13 -11.29
CA ASN A 148 -11.46 5.03 -12.43
C ASN A 148 -11.09 4.26 -13.72
N THR A 149 -12.05 3.52 -14.28
CA THR A 149 -11.88 2.80 -15.53
C THR A 149 -13.17 2.76 -16.32
N GLN A 150 -13.07 2.85 -17.64
CA GLN A 150 -14.19 2.66 -18.55
C GLN A 150 -14.29 1.18 -18.90
N TRP A 151 -15.45 0.57 -18.62
CA TRP A 151 -15.69 -0.81 -19.01
C TRP A 151 -15.88 -0.92 -20.51
N CYS A 152 -15.16 -1.85 -21.10
CA CYS A 152 -15.29 -2.22 -22.51
C CYS A 152 -15.97 -3.57 -22.65
N TRP A 153 -15.66 -4.49 -21.73
CA TRP A 153 -16.22 -5.84 -21.70
C TRP A 153 -16.51 -6.30 -20.27
N VAL A 154 -17.45 -7.23 -20.15
CA VAL A 154 -17.67 -7.94 -18.88
C VAL A 154 -16.60 -9.02 -18.70
N ASP A 155 -16.35 -9.83 -19.72
CA ASP A 155 -15.50 -11.03 -19.68
C ASP A 155 -14.21 -10.86 -20.48
N PHE A 156 -13.14 -11.58 -20.10
CA PHE A 156 -11.85 -11.53 -20.79
C PHE A 156 -11.93 -12.02 -22.24
N GLN A 157 -12.83 -12.94 -22.54
CA GLN A 157 -13.08 -13.42 -23.91
C GLN A 157 -13.81 -12.39 -24.78
N SER A 158 -14.14 -11.23 -24.21
CA SER A 158 -14.73 -10.10 -24.92
C SER A 158 -16.09 -10.43 -25.57
N GLN A 159 -16.84 -11.40 -25.02
CA GLN A 159 -18.14 -11.82 -25.52
C GLN A 159 -19.25 -10.81 -25.18
N PHE A 160 -19.17 -10.19 -24.02
CA PHE A 160 -20.18 -9.26 -23.50
C PHE A 160 -19.64 -7.83 -23.55
N GLU A 161 -19.98 -7.11 -24.60
CA GLU A 161 -19.57 -5.72 -24.81
C GLU A 161 -20.42 -4.75 -24.00
N VAL A 162 -19.81 -3.75 -23.36
CA VAL A 162 -20.51 -2.78 -22.48
C VAL A 162 -20.15 -1.32 -22.73
N ALA A 163 -19.27 -1.01 -23.69
CA ALA A 163 -18.92 0.39 -23.96
C ALA A 163 -20.13 1.18 -24.49
N HIS A 164 -20.22 2.46 -24.08
CA HIS A 164 -21.42 3.27 -24.30
C HIS A 164 -21.82 3.47 -25.76
N THR A 165 -20.86 3.44 -26.69
CA THR A 165 -21.12 3.59 -28.12
C THR A 165 -20.29 2.62 -28.93
N GLU A 166 -20.73 2.31 -30.17
CA GLU A 166 -19.95 1.47 -31.08
C GLU A 166 -18.57 2.06 -31.37
N SER A 167 -18.49 3.39 -31.48
CA SER A 167 -17.20 4.07 -31.67
C SER A 167 -16.26 3.87 -30.46
N ARG A 168 -16.79 3.82 -29.23
CA ARG A 168 -16.02 3.52 -28.01
C ARG A 168 -15.58 2.06 -28.01
N GLN A 169 -16.48 1.14 -28.34
CA GLN A 169 -16.20 -0.28 -28.42
C GLN A 169 -15.10 -0.60 -29.45
N GLU A 170 -15.12 0.06 -30.60
CA GLU A 170 -14.04 -0.06 -31.60
C GLU A 170 -12.70 0.46 -31.08
N ARG A 171 -12.70 1.58 -30.34
CA ARG A 171 -11.48 2.08 -29.69
C ARG A 171 -10.97 1.10 -28.63
N CYS A 172 -11.85 0.49 -27.84
CA CYS A 172 -11.51 -0.56 -26.89
C CYS A 172 -10.77 -1.71 -27.59
N ARG A 173 -11.33 -2.25 -28.67
CA ARG A 173 -10.70 -3.33 -29.45
C ARG A 173 -9.31 -2.96 -29.96
N ARG A 174 -9.15 -1.73 -30.48
CA ARG A 174 -7.88 -1.30 -31.08
C ARG A 174 -6.79 -0.95 -30.06
N ARG A 175 -7.15 -0.44 -28.88
CA ARG A 175 -6.18 0.20 -27.97
C ARG A 175 -6.11 -0.43 -26.58
N TYR A 176 -7.17 -1.06 -26.12
CA TYR A 176 -7.33 -1.43 -24.71
C TYR A 176 -7.60 -2.92 -24.47
N ALA A 177 -7.67 -3.75 -25.52
CA ALA A 177 -7.92 -5.18 -25.39
C ALA A 177 -6.90 -5.93 -24.51
N SER A 178 -5.65 -5.45 -24.40
CA SER A 178 -4.63 -6.05 -23.51
C SER A 178 -4.57 -5.42 -22.11
N ASN A 179 -5.47 -4.48 -21.80
CA ASN A 179 -5.54 -3.81 -20.50
C ASN A 179 -6.64 -4.45 -19.64
N ALA A 180 -6.26 -5.23 -18.64
CA ALA A 180 -7.21 -5.91 -17.75
C ALA A 180 -8.16 -4.95 -17.02
N ALA A 181 -7.78 -3.68 -16.84
CA ALA A 181 -8.63 -2.70 -16.14
C ALA A 181 -9.95 -2.38 -16.87
N VAL A 182 -10.08 -2.64 -18.18
CA VAL A 182 -11.33 -2.38 -18.91
C VAL A 182 -12.30 -3.57 -18.91
N TYR A 183 -11.91 -4.67 -18.24
CA TYR A 183 -12.68 -5.90 -18.09
C TYR A 183 -13.27 -5.99 -16.69
N VAL A 184 -14.59 -6.15 -16.58
CA VAL A 184 -15.26 -6.30 -15.27
C VAL A 184 -14.77 -7.57 -14.55
N GLU A 185 -14.51 -8.62 -15.31
CA GLU A 185 -13.99 -9.90 -14.83
C GLU A 185 -12.71 -9.77 -14.00
N ALA A 186 -11.77 -8.90 -14.41
CA ALA A 186 -10.53 -8.67 -13.68
C ALA A 186 -10.80 -8.26 -12.23
N MET A 187 -11.76 -7.36 -12.03
CA MET A 187 -12.16 -6.89 -10.71
C MET A 187 -12.93 -7.98 -9.96
N LEU A 188 -13.98 -8.54 -10.55
CA LEU A 188 -14.90 -9.45 -9.86
C LEU A 188 -14.25 -10.76 -9.44
N ARG A 189 -13.29 -11.27 -10.22
CA ARG A 189 -12.54 -12.48 -9.86
C ARG A 189 -11.62 -12.30 -8.66
N ASN A 190 -11.31 -11.05 -8.29
CA ASN A 190 -10.33 -10.74 -7.25
C ASN A 190 -10.93 -10.10 -6.00
N VAL A 191 -12.17 -9.63 -6.02
CA VAL A 191 -12.89 -9.18 -4.81
C VAL A 191 -13.61 -10.36 -4.13
N VAL A 192 -13.98 -10.21 -2.85
CA VAL A 192 -14.90 -11.16 -2.21
C VAL A 192 -16.26 -10.96 -2.88
N PHE A 193 -16.69 -11.94 -3.67
CA PHE A 193 -17.85 -11.79 -4.54
C PHE A 193 -19.15 -11.61 -3.76
N ASP A 194 -19.34 -12.32 -2.65
CA ASP A 194 -20.53 -12.19 -1.79
C ASP A 194 -20.63 -10.77 -1.20
N ASP A 195 -19.55 -10.26 -0.61
CA ASP A 195 -19.48 -8.87 -0.12
C ASP A 195 -19.71 -7.83 -1.24
N PHE A 196 -19.25 -8.10 -2.46
CA PHE A 196 -19.54 -7.25 -3.62
C PHE A 196 -21.05 -7.27 -3.96
N MET A 197 -21.65 -8.45 -3.97
CA MET A 197 -23.06 -8.64 -4.24
C MET A 197 -23.94 -8.02 -3.16
N ASP A 198 -23.55 -8.12 -1.89
CA ASP A 198 -24.25 -7.46 -0.77
C ASP A 198 -24.24 -5.93 -0.91
N GLN A 199 -23.17 -5.36 -1.47
CA GLN A 199 -23.03 -3.92 -1.62
C GLN A 199 -23.65 -3.36 -2.90
N TRP A 200 -23.52 -4.07 -4.03
CA TRP A 200 -23.85 -3.55 -5.37
C TRP A 200 -24.86 -4.38 -6.14
N GLY A 201 -25.05 -5.64 -5.74
CA GLY A 201 -25.96 -6.59 -6.36
C GLY A 201 -27.18 -6.86 -5.51
N GLY A 202 -27.92 -7.91 -5.87
CA GLY A 202 -29.21 -8.24 -5.26
C GLY A 202 -30.39 -7.67 -6.04
N GLN A 203 -31.60 -8.04 -5.62
CA GLN A 203 -32.82 -7.73 -6.36
C GLN A 203 -33.01 -6.21 -6.51
N GLY A 204 -33.03 -5.73 -7.76
CA GLY A 204 -33.22 -4.31 -8.07
C GLY A 204 -31.99 -3.43 -7.85
N SER A 205 -30.85 -4.00 -7.45
CA SER A 205 -29.61 -3.25 -7.23
C SER A 205 -28.89 -2.93 -8.53
N ALA A 206 -28.02 -1.91 -8.48
CA ALA A 206 -27.42 -1.31 -9.66
C ALA A 206 -26.65 -2.30 -10.54
N PHE A 207 -25.77 -3.13 -9.95
CA PHE A 207 -25.03 -4.12 -10.72
C PHE A 207 -25.93 -5.23 -11.28
N THR A 208 -26.91 -5.67 -10.49
CA THR A 208 -27.80 -6.78 -10.88
C THR A 208 -28.63 -6.39 -12.10
N VAL A 209 -29.29 -5.23 -12.05
CA VAL A 209 -30.11 -4.73 -13.16
C VAL A 209 -29.26 -4.39 -14.38
N ALA A 210 -28.17 -3.63 -14.19
CA ALA A 210 -27.40 -3.09 -15.30
C ALA A 210 -26.55 -4.15 -16.03
N VAL A 211 -26.18 -5.25 -15.37
CA VAL A 211 -25.24 -6.25 -15.92
C VAL A 211 -25.74 -7.67 -15.69
N GLN A 212 -25.94 -8.09 -14.43
CA GLN A 212 -26.12 -9.50 -14.08
C GLN A 212 -27.34 -10.15 -14.76
N GLU A 213 -28.50 -9.49 -14.75
CA GLU A 213 -29.75 -10.02 -15.30
C GLU A 213 -29.59 -10.38 -16.79
N SER A 214 -28.95 -9.50 -17.57
CA SER A 214 -28.68 -9.77 -18.98
C SER A 214 -27.71 -10.93 -19.22
N LEU A 215 -26.77 -11.17 -18.31
CA LEU A 215 -25.88 -12.33 -18.40
C LEU A 215 -26.63 -13.63 -18.12
N GLN A 216 -27.61 -13.60 -17.21
CA GLN A 216 -28.46 -14.76 -16.91
C GLN A 216 -29.35 -15.18 -18.08
N GLU A 217 -29.57 -14.34 -19.09
CA GLU A 217 -30.32 -14.70 -20.30
C GLU A 217 -29.59 -15.76 -21.16
N THR A 218 -28.28 -15.92 -20.99
CA THR A 218 -27.45 -16.81 -21.82
C THR A 218 -26.73 -17.87 -21.00
N LEU A 219 -26.54 -19.07 -21.57
CA LEU A 219 -25.75 -20.13 -20.93
C LEU A 219 -24.29 -19.73 -20.71
N ALA A 220 -23.73 -18.93 -21.62
CA ALA A 220 -22.36 -18.42 -21.49
C ALA A 220 -22.25 -17.45 -20.30
N GLY A 221 -23.20 -16.53 -20.15
CA GLY A 221 -23.20 -15.56 -19.06
C GLY A 221 -23.47 -16.20 -17.70
N GLN A 222 -24.38 -17.18 -17.61
CA GLN A 222 -24.58 -17.98 -16.39
C GLN A 222 -23.29 -18.68 -15.94
N ARG A 223 -22.60 -19.36 -16.87
CA ARG A 223 -21.31 -20.01 -16.57
C ARG A 223 -20.24 -19.01 -16.15
N TRP A 224 -20.17 -17.87 -16.82
CA TRP A 224 -19.21 -16.82 -16.48
C TRP A 224 -19.47 -16.27 -15.07
N LEU A 225 -20.72 -16.04 -14.69
CA LEU A 225 -21.11 -15.61 -13.33
C LEU A 225 -20.67 -16.64 -12.29
N ASP A 226 -20.97 -17.92 -12.50
CA ASP A 226 -20.60 -18.99 -11.58
C ASP A 226 -19.07 -19.10 -11.40
N LEU A 227 -18.32 -19.08 -12.50
CA LEU A 227 -16.86 -19.16 -12.46
C LEU A 227 -16.23 -17.94 -11.80
N THR A 228 -16.74 -16.75 -12.11
CA THR A 228 -16.23 -15.48 -11.58
C THR A 228 -16.49 -15.36 -10.08
N ALA A 229 -17.68 -15.77 -9.62
CA ALA A 229 -18.06 -15.71 -8.22
C ALA A 229 -17.13 -16.53 -7.31
N HIS A 230 -16.65 -17.67 -7.81
CA HIS A 230 -15.81 -18.58 -7.03
C HIS A 230 -14.30 -18.38 -7.26
N ALA A 231 -13.91 -17.53 -8.22
CA ALA A 231 -12.52 -17.41 -8.66
C ALA A 231 -11.56 -17.04 -7.52
N ARG A 232 -11.89 -16.00 -6.72
CA ARG A 232 -11.03 -15.56 -5.61
C ARG A 232 -10.78 -16.67 -4.58
N ALA A 233 -11.83 -17.41 -4.22
CA ALA A 233 -11.77 -18.44 -3.19
C ALA A 233 -11.01 -19.70 -3.65
N THR A 234 -11.01 -19.97 -4.96
CA THR A 234 -10.48 -21.22 -5.54
C THR A 234 -9.09 -21.07 -6.16
N THR A 235 -8.62 -19.85 -6.42
CA THR A 235 -7.35 -19.59 -7.11
C THR A 235 -6.32 -18.94 -6.20
N SER A 236 -5.05 -19.34 -6.35
CA SER A 236 -3.92 -18.59 -5.79
C SER A 236 -3.60 -17.37 -6.65
N LEU A 237 -2.81 -16.43 -6.11
CA LEU A 237 -2.31 -15.26 -6.86
C LEU A 237 -1.63 -15.68 -8.17
N GLU A 238 -0.80 -16.74 -8.13
CA GLU A 238 -0.07 -17.21 -9.29
C GLU A 238 -0.95 -17.96 -10.31
N ALA A 239 -1.99 -18.66 -9.85
CA ALA A 239 -2.98 -19.25 -10.75
C ALA A 239 -3.78 -18.18 -11.49
N GLU A 240 -4.22 -17.13 -10.78
CA GLU A 240 -4.96 -16.02 -11.36
C GLU A 240 -4.10 -15.21 -12.34
N LEU A 241 -2.84 -14.97 -12.01
CA LEU A 241 -1.89 -14.32 -12.92
C LEU A 241 -1.67 -15.12 -14.21
N ARG A 242 -1.53 -16.45 -14.10
CA ARG A 242 -1.42 -17.32 -15.28
C ARG A 242 -2.68 -17.26 -16.13
N TYR A 243 -3.85 -17.23 -15.50
CA TYR A 243 -5.13 -17.09 -16.19
C TYR A 243 -5.24 -15.77 -16.96
N TRP A 244 -4.93 -14.64 -16.33
CA TRP A 244 -4.95 -13.33 -17.01
C TRP A 244 -3.98 -13.30 -18.20
N LYS A 245 -2.78 -13.87 -18.03
CA LYS A 245 -1.80 -13.96 -19.12
C LYS A 245 -2.26 -14.88 -20.25
N SER A 246 -2.96 -15.99 -19.95
CA SER A 246 -3.52 -16.87 -21.00
C SER A 246 -4.63 -16.20 -21.79
N GLU A 247 -5.38 -15.28 -21.18
CA GLU A 247 -6.39 -14.45 -21.86
C GLU A 247 -5.77 -13.21 -22.56
N GLY A 248 -4.44 -13.12 -22.62
CA GLY A 248 -3.74 -12.07 -23.38
C GLY A 248 -3.62 -10.71 -22.67
N MET A 249 -3.94 -10.64 -21.38
CA MET A 249 -3.76 -9.42 -20.59
C MET A 249 -2.27 -9.11 -20.38
N LYS A 250 -1.91 -7.83 -20.41
CA LYS A 250 -0.51 -7.36 -20.27
C LYS A 250 -0.31 -6.34 -19.17
N SER A 251 -1.33 -5.52 -18.91
CA SER A 251 -1.26 -4.44 -17.92
C SER A 251 -2.62 -4.23 -17.27
N PHE A 252 -2.63 -3.57 -16.12
CA PHE A 252 -3.81 -3.05 -15.46
C PHE A 252 -3.60 -1.54 -15.25
N VAL A 253 -4.12 -0.75 -16.18
CA VAL A 253 -3.94 0.70 -16.21
C VAL A 253 -5.29 1.37 -16.03
N LEU A 254 -5.45 2.07 -14.92
CA LEU A 254 -6.61 2.90 -14.64
C LEU A 254 -6.54 4.22 -15.42
N GLN A 255 -7.68 4.86 -15.61
CA GLN A 255 -7.79 6.17 -16.23
C GLN A 255 -7.58 7.29 -15.19
N TRP A 256 -6.94 8.36 -15.64
CA TRP A 256 -6.73 9.54 -14.80
C TRP A 256 -8.07 10.23 -14.50
N GLN A 257 -8.26 10.61 -13.24
CA GLN A 257 -9.38 11.43 -12.76
C GLN A 257 -8.88 12.43 -11.71
N ASN A 258 -9.48 13.61 -11.67
CA ASN A 258 -9.26 14.64 -10.65
C ASN A 258 -10.44 14.80 -9.68
N ILE A 259 -11.31 13.80 -9.57
CA ILE A 259 -12.36 13.77 -8.54
C ILE A 259 -11.77 13.68 -7.13
N ARG A 260 -10.62 13.01 -6.99
CA ARG A 260 -9.91 12.85 -5.72
C ARG A 260 -8.39 12.85 -5.97
N ARG A 261 -7.64 13.36 -5.00
CA ARG A 261 -6.18 13.23 -4.98
C ARG A 261 -5.81 11.81 -4.56
N THR A 262 -4.92 11.17 -5.32
CA THR A 262 -4.32 9.88 -4.97
C THR A 262 -3.52 10.04 -3.69
N ALA A 263 -3.83 9.21 -2.68
CA ALA A 263 -3.07 9.17 -1.44
C ALA A 263 -1.79 8.36 -1.61
N LEU A 264 -0.78 8.68 -0.81
CA LEU A 264 0.47 7.94 -0.75
C LEU A 264 1.11 8.16 0.61
N THR A 265 1.52 7.06 1.24
CA THR A 265 2.38 7.10 2.42
C THR A 265 3.61 6.25 2.12
N GLU A 266 4.79 6.84 2.24
CA GLU A 266 6.06 6.12 2.13
C GLU A 266 6.83 6.28 3.45
N THR A 267 7.39 5.16 3.91
CA THR A 267 8.12 5.05 5.17
C THR A 267 9.53 4.55 4.92
N LEU A 268 10.46 4.95 5.78
CA LEU A 268 11.83 4.47 5.80
C LEU A 268 12.09 3.73 7.11
N ASP A 269 12.68 2.54 7.00
CA ASP A 269 13.11 1.75 8.14
C ASP A 269 14.61 1.92 8.36
N VAL A 270 15.00 2.38 9.55
CA VAL A 270 16.39 2.41 9.99
C VAL A 270 16.61 1.30 11.02
N THR A 271 17.62 0.46 10.77
CA THR A 271 18.00 -0.63 11.67
C THR A 271 19.25 -0.25 12.43
N ASN A 272 19.20 -0.25 13.76
CA ASN A 272 20.34 0.08 14.61
C ASN A 272 21.31 -1.10 14.79
N ALA A 273 22.41 -0.87 15.52
CA ALA A 273 23.44 -1.88 15.79
C ALA A 273 22.94 -3.13 16.56
N PHE A 274 21.80 -3.02 17.26
CA PHE A 274 21.15 -4.12 17.97
C PHE A 274 20.11 -4.85 17.11
N ALA A 275 20.07 -4.58 15.81
CA ALA A 275 19.06 -5.08 14.87
C ALA A 275 17.61 -4.64 15.20
N MET A 276 17.44 -3.56 15.96
CA MET A 276 16.13 -2.96 16.21
C MET A 276 15.76 -2.06 15.03
N LYS A 277 14.53 -2.22 14.53
CA LYS A 277 13.99 -1.43 13.42
C LYS A 277 13.17 -0.26 13.95
N HIS A 278 13.42 0.91 13.39
CA HIS A 278 12.67 2.13 13.64
C HIS A 278 12.15 2.68 12.31
N SER A 279 10.84 2.80 12.19
CA SER A 279 10.17 3.28 10.98
C SER A 279 9.71 4.71 11.16
N PHE A 280 9.99 5.56 10.17
CA PHE A 280 9.45 6.92 10.11
C PHE A 280 8.87 7.23 8.73
N THR A 281 7.92 8.16 8.69
CA THR A 281 7.23 8.54 7.46
C THR A 281 8.04 9.62 6.73
N ILE A 282 8.48 9.33 5.51
CA ILE A 282 9.26 10.26 4.69
C ILE A 282 8.39 11.12 3.78
N LYS A 283 7.22 10.61 3.38
CA LYS A 283 6.20 11.34 2.61
C LYS A 283 4.82 10.82 2.98
N SER A 284 3.90 11.75 3.21
CA SER A 284 2.47 11.44 3.34
C SER A 284 1.66 12.46 2.54
N VAL A 285 0.84 11.97 1.64
CA VAL A 285 -0.13 12.74 0.88
C VAL A 285 -1.50 12.13 1.13
N ASP A 286 -2.37 12.89 1.78
CA ASP A 286 -3.71 12.40 2.08
C ASP A 286 -4.62 12.44 0.86
N ARG A 287 -5.58 11.51 0.86
CA ARG A 287 -6.72 11.52 -0.06
C ARG A 287 -7.53 12.77 0.21
N TYR A 288 -7.79 13.55 -0.83
CA TYR A 288 -8.58 14.79 -0.70
C TYR A 288 -9.56 14.91 -1.87
N PRO A 289 -10.84 15.27 -1.63
CA PRO A 289 -11.77 15.60 -2.71
C PRO A 289 -11.23 16.74 -3.59
N CYS A 290 -11.42 16.65 -4.89
CA CYS A 290 -10.94 17.64 -5.84
C CYS A 290 -12.08 18.07 -6.78
N PRO A 291 -11.91 19.12 -7.61
CA PRO A 291 -13.01 19.72 -8.38
C PRO A 291 -13.76 18.79 -9.35
N ALA A 292 -13.28 17.57 -9.60
CA ALA A 292 -13.96 16.55 -10.42
C ALA A 292 -14.26 16.97 -11.87
N THR A 293 -13.55 17.96 -12.41
CA THR A 293 -13.75 18.43 -13.79
C THR A 293 -13.44 17.35 -14.85
N SER A 294 -12.67 16.31 -14.51
CA SER A 294 -12.44 15.18 -15.42
C SER A 294 -13.65 14.26 -15.57
N ALA A 295 -14.67 14.38 -14.72
CA ALA A 295 -15.89 13.59 -14.83
C ALA A 295 -16.69 13.92 -16.10
N ASP A 296 -16.47 15.10 -16.71
CA ASP A 296 -16.99 15.45 -18.04
C ASP A 296 -16.42 14.56 -19.16
N LEU A 297 -15.24 13.98 -18.96
CA LEU A 297 -14.64 13.01 -19.89
C LEU A 297 -15.19 11.62 -19.65
N PHE A 298 -15.29 11.23 -18.37
CA PHE A 298 -15.85 9.97 -17.92
C PHE A 298 -16.17 10.04 -16.43
N TRP A 299 -17.41 9.75 -16.04
CA TRP A 299 -17.87 9.87 -14.65
C TRP A 299 -17.73 8.62 -13.78
N GLY A 300 -17.14 7.51 -14.26
CA GLY A 300 -16.95 6.30 -13.46
C GLY A 300 -18.02 5.21 -13.70
N PRO A 301 -17.67 3.93 -13.49
CA PRO A 301 -18.59 2.82 -13.76
C PRO A 301 -19.74 2.76 -12.74
N LEU A 302 -19.55 3.30 -11.53
CA LEU A 302 -20.62 3.44 -10.55
C LEU A 302 -21.82 4.24 -11.10
N ASN A 303 -21.54 5.38 -11.73
CA ASN A 303 -22.59 6.22 -12.31
C ASN A 303 -23.26 5.52 -13.50
N ASP A 304 -22.48 4.81 -14.32
CA ASP A 304 -23.02 4.01 -15.42
C ASP A 304 -24.05 3.00 -14.92
N VAL A 305 -23.68 2.14 -13.95
CA VAL A 305 -24.61 1.11 -13.47
C VAL A 305 -25.84 1.69 -12.78
N TYR A 306 -25.70 2.79 -12.03
CA TYR A 306 -26.84 3.43 -11.38
C TYR A 306 -27.82 4.01 -12.38
N MET A 307 -27.33 4.77 -13.37
CA MET A 307 -28.21 5.40 -14.36
C MET A 307 -28.92 4.38 -15.23
N ILE A 308 -28.24 3.30 -15.57
CA ILE A 308 -28.83 2.19 -16.31
C ILE A 308 -29.87 1.43 -15.46
N ALA A 309 -29.58 1.19 -14.19
CA ALA A 309 -30.51 0.51 -13.29
C ALA A 309 -31.78 1.34 -13.00
N ILE A 310 -31.66 2.65 -12.83
CA ILE A 310 -32.82 3.56 -12.64
C ILE A 310 -33.81 3.45 -13.81
N ALA A 311 -33.29 3.29 -15.03
CA ALA A 311 -34.10 3.12 -16.23
C ALA A 311 -34.46 1.66 -16.54
N ASN A 312 -34.14 0.72 -15.65
CA ASN A 312 -34.37 -0.71 -15.80
C ASN A 312 -33.83 -1.29 -17.13
N CYS A 313 -32.66 -0.79 -17.55
CA CYS A 313 -31.97 -1.18 -18.77
C CYS A 313 -30.73 -2.05 -18.45
N SER A 314 -30.08 -2.57 -19.48
CA SER A 314 -28.79 -3.27 -19.38
C SER A 314 -27.70 -2.54 -20.17
N LEU A 315 -26.47 -2.57 -19.63
CA LEU A 315 -25.23 -2.14 -20.29
C LEU A 315 -24.74 -3.16 -21.33
N VAL A 316 -25.10 -4.44 -21.17
CA VAL A 316 -24.60 -5.52 -22.02
C VAL A 316 -25.25 -5.41 -23.40
N ARG A 317 -24.41 -5.20 -24.41
CA ARG A 317 -24.83 -5.09 -25.81
C ARG A 317 -25.50 -6.38 -26.28
N GLY A 318 -26.63 -6.23 -26.98
CA GLY A 318 -27.40 -7.37 -27.48
C GLY A 318 -28.35 -8.00 -26.47
N SER A 319 -28.37 -7.51 -25.22
CA SER A 319 -29.41 -7.87 -24.25
C SER A 319 -30.80 -7.35 -24.67
N ARG A 320 -31.85 -7.97 -24.14
CA ARG A 320 -33.24 -7.61 -24.49
C ARG A 320 -33.59 -6.15 -24.14
N ASN A 321 -33.04 -5.62 -23.05
CA ASN A 321 -33.26 -4.27 -22.56
C ASN A 321 -32.01 -3.39 -22.68
N TYR A 322 -31.20 -3.60 -23.73
CA TYR A 322 -30.01 -2.79 -23.98
C TYR A 322 -30.34 -1.29 -24.00
N PHE A 323 -29.58 -0.50 -23.26
CA PHE A 323 -29.92 0.92 -23.00
C PHE A 323 -29.92 1.83 -24.24
N SER A 324 -29.18 1.45 -25.30
CA SER A 324 -28.98 2.29 -26.48
C SER A 324 -30.31 2.56 -27.18
N GLY A 325 -30.67 3.84 -27.32
CA GLY A 325 -31.93 4.31 -27.91
C GLY A 325 -33.00 4.68 -26.88
N LEU A 326 -32.85 4.24 -25.63
CA LEU A 326 -33.66 4.70 -24.49
C LEU A 326 -32.92 5.80 -23.71
N ILE A 327 -31.60 5.66 -23.58
CA ILE A 327 -30.74 6.54 -22.81
C ILE A 327 -29.49 6.88 -23.63
N ASP A 328 -29.10 8.16 -23.59
CA ASP A 328 -27.81 8.64 -24.06
C ASP A 328 -26.91 8.94 -22.85
N LEU A 329 -26.05 7.98 -22.48
CA LEU A 329 -25.15 8.10 -21.33
C LEU A 329 -24.17 9.27 -21.47
N ASP A 330 -23.72 9.58 -22.69
CA ASP A 330 -22.79 10.68 -22.93
C ASP A 330 -23.47 12.03 -22.68
N ARG A 331 -24.73 12.18 -23.10
CA ARG A 331 -25.54 13.38 -22.78
C ARG A 331 -25.88 13.48 -21.30
N LEU A 332 -26.23 12.37 -20.65
CA LEU A 332 -26.53 12.37 -19.22
C LEU A 332 -25.32 12.77 -18.38
N GLN A 333 -24.13 12.29 -18.74
CA GLN A 333 -22.88 12.70 -18.11
C GLN A 333 -22.71 14.21 -18.16
N HIS A 334 -22.84 14.81 -19.36
CA HIS A 334 -22.75 16.26 -19.52
C HIS A 334 -23.82 17.04 -18.75
N PHE A 335 -25.06 16.53 -18.70
CA PHE A 335 -26.13 17.18 -17.95
C PHE A 335 -25.90 17.12 -16.43
N ALA A 336 -25.54 15.95 -15.90
CA ALA A 336 -25.28 15.76 -14.48
C ALA A 336 -24.12 16.65 -14.00
N MET A 337 -23.05 16.74 -14.78
CA MET A 337 -21.90 17.57 -14.44
C MET A 337 -22.15 19.07 -14.64
N GLY A 338 -22.93 19.46 -15.66
CA GLY A 338 -23.32 20.86 -15.89
C GLY A 338 -24.36 21.41 -14.91
N SER A 339 -25.12 20.54 -14.26
CA SER A 339 -26.16 20.89 -13.26
C SER A 339 -25.66 20.89 -11.81
N ALA A 340 -24.48 20.33 -11.55
CA ALA A 340 -23.85 20.38 -10.23
C ALA A 340 -23.21 21.75 -10.03
N PRO A 341 -23.71 22.62 -9.12
CA PRO A 341 -22.92 23.76 -8.70
C PRO A 341 -21.60 23.22 -8.11
N MET A 342 -20.52 23.99 -8.24
CA MET A 342 -19.18 23.74 -7.67
C MET A 342 -19.15 23.55 -6.12
N SER A 343 -20.28 23.26 -5.47
CA SER A 343 -20.31 22.76 -4.10
C SER A 343 -19.97 21.27 -4.10
N ALA A 344 -18.77 20.97 -3.62
CA ALA A 344 -18.36 19.64 -3.20
C ALA A 344 -19.52 18.90 -2.52
N SER A 345 -20.02 17.84 -3.17
CA SER A 345 -20.92 16.90 -2.52
C SER A 345 -20.08 16.08 -1.53
N THR A 346 -20.06 16.59 -0.30
CA THR A 346 -19.80 15.85 0.92
C THR A 346 -20.87 14.77 1.09
N HIS A 347 -20.75 13.68 0.34
CA HIS A 347 -21.26 12.41 0.81
C HIS A 347 -20.05 11.58 1.23
N SER A 348 -19.85 11.56 2.55
CA SER A 348 -19.14 10.50 3.25
C SER A 348 -19.76 9.17 2.81
N TRP A 349 -18.98 8.41 2.06
CA TRP A 349 -19.17 6.99 1.82
C TRP A 349 -18.01 6.26 2.49
#